data_AF-A0A367G8D4-F1
#
_entry.id   AF-A0A367G8D4-F1
#
_cell.length_a   1.000
_cell.length_b   1.000
_cell.length_c   1.000
_cell.angle_alpha   90.00
_cell.angle_beta   90.00
_cell.angle_gamma   90.00
#
_symmetry.space_group_name_H-M   'P 1'
#
loop_
_entity.id
_entity.type
_entity.pdbx_description
1 polymer ?
#
loop_
_entity_poly.entity_id
_entity_poly.type
_entity_poly.pdbx_seq_one_letter_code
_entity_poly.pdbx_strand_id
1 'polypeptide(L)'
;MEKMMMPAYYNVLSTEEMTYTEGGANATMSEALLCWLIPPYGWFKGLTAVRNYRRKNPNTWTETGLDALTADMEKSTANAIRDIACTAYMISSTATGVGLIINAAVILL
;
A
#
# COMPACT_ATOMS: atom_id res chain seq x y z
N MET A 1 -20.48 -39.64 -33.15
CA MET A 1 -20.95 -38.82 -32.02
C MET A 1 -19.92 -38.92 -30.91
N GLU A 2 -19.20 -37.82 -30.66
CA GLU A 2 -18.80 -37.38 -29.32
C GLU A 2 -18.66 -35.85 -29.38
N LYS A 3 -19.05 -35.17 -28.30
CA LYS A 3 -19.33 -33.72 -28.23
C LYS A 3 -18.03 -32.89 -28.16
N MET A 4 -18.08 -31.73 -28.83
CA MET A 4 -17.70 -30.38 -28.37
C MET A 4 -16.56 -30.25 -27.35
N MET A 5 -15.53 -29.47 -27.68
CA MET A 5 -15.22 -28.15 -27.08
C MET A 5 -13.89 -27.66 -27.67
N MET A 6 -13.93 -26.54 -28.40
CA MET A 6 -12.75 -25.72 -28.62
C MET A 6 -12.67 -24.74 -27.43
N PRO A 7 -11.68 -24.85 -26.53
CA PRO A 7 -11.26 -23.71 -25.72
C PRO A 7 -9.79 -23.42 -26.06
N ALA A 8 -9.35 -22.18 -26.19
CA ALA A 8 -10.02 -20.93 -26.00
C ALA A 8 -9.42 -20.00 -27.04
N TYR A 9 -10.31 -19.21 -27.63
CA TYR A 9 -10.07 -17.83 -27.99
C TYR A 9 -8.77 -17.30 -27.35
N TYR A 10 -7.84 -16.86 -28.20
CA TYR A 10 -6.79 -15.92 -27.84
C TYR A 10 -7.47 -14.65 -27.27
N ASN A 11 -7.95 -14.74 -26.03
CA ASN A 11 -7.72 -13.67 -25.08
C ASN A 11 -6.21 -13.83 -24.83
N VAL A 12 -5.33 -13.23 -25.65
CA VAL A 12 -4.81 -11.90 -25.30
C VAL A 12 -5.33 -11.57 -23.92
N LEU A 13 -4.63 -12.08 -22.91
CA LEU A 13 -4.72 -11.54 -21.58
C LEU A 13 -4.50 -10.06 -21.80
N SER A 14 -5.64 -9.36 -21.81
CA SER A 14 -5.78 -7.94 -21.60
C SER A 14 -4.69 -7.57 -20.60
N THR A 15 -4.01 -6.46 -20.84
CA THR A 15 -3.00 -5.83 -19.97
C THR A 15 -3.43 -5.65 -18.49
N GLU A 16 -4.58 -6.19 -18.09
CA GLU A 16 -5.10 -6.37 -16.74
C GLU A 16 -4.46 -7.54 -15.96
N GLU A 17 -3.71 -8.44 -16.61
CA GLU A 17 -2.82 -9.40 -15.92
C GLU A 17 -1.36 -8.93 -15.90
N MET A 18 -1.16 -7.67 -15.53
CA MET A 18 0.15 -7.14 -15.11
C MET A 18 -0.02 -6.53 -13.71
N THR A 19 -0.54 -7.30 -12.75
CA THR A 19 -0.27 -7.00 -11.33
C THR A 19 1.15 -7.49 -11.04
N TYR A 20 2.11 -6.74 -11.57
CA TYR A 20 3.51 -6.90 -11.25
C TYR A 20 3.66 -6.82 -9.74
N THR A 21 4.48 -7.69 -9.20
CA THR A 21 4.92 -7.66 -7.82
C THR A 21 5.68 -6.35 -7.57
N GLU A 22 4.99 -5.27 -7.21
CA GLU A 22 5.59 -3.96 -6.96
C GLU A 22 6.28 -3.90 -5.59
N GLY A 23 7.20 -4.83 -5.36
CA GLY A 23 8.36 -4.55 -4.54
C GLY A 23 9.28 -3.57 -5.29
N GLY A 24 8.91 -2.29 -5.37
CA GLY A 24 9.83 -1.22 -5.80
C GLY A 24 9.48 -0.40 -7.04
N ALA A 25 8.26 -0.46 -7.57
CA ALA A 25 7.82 0.44 -8.64
C ALA A 25 7.20 1.73 -8.08
N ASN A 26 7.36 2.84 -8.79
CA ASN A 26 6.70 4.10 -8.46
C ASN A 26 5.19 3.87 -8.37
N ALA A 27 4.57 4.33 -7.28
CA ALA A 27 3.12 4.32 -7.15
C ALA A 27 2.50 4.98 -8.38
N THR A 28 1.37 4.47 -8.85
CA THR A 28 0.67 5.15 -9.93
C THR A 28 -0.03 6.40 -9.38
N MET A 29 -0.21 7.44 -10.21
CA MET A 29 -1.02 8.61 -9.83
C MET A 29 -2.43 8.21 -9.38
N SER A 30 -2.99 7.17 -10.00
CA SER A 30 -4.30 6.63 -9.65
C SER A 30 -4.33 6.05 -8.23
N GLU A 31 -3.33 5.27 -7.84
CA GLU A 31 -3.23 4.73 -6.47
C GLU A 31 -2.97 5.82 -5.42
N ALA A 32 -2.13 6.80 -5.75
CA ALA A 32 -1.88 7.94 -4.90
C ALA A 32 -3.19 8.71 -4.65
N LEU A 33 -3.98 8.92 -5.70
CA LEU A 33 -5.28 9.56 -5.61
C LEU A 33 -6.30 8.71 -4.83
N LEU A 34 -6.30 7.38 -4.98
CA LEU A 34 -7.15 6.50 -4.16
C LEU A 34 -6.78 6.56 -2.67
N CYS A 35 -5.48 6.54 -2.36
CA CYS A 35 -5.01 6.71 -0.99
C CYS A 35 -5.43 8.07 -0.42
N TRP A 36 -5.47 9.11 -1.27
CA TRP A 36 -5.91 10.45 -0.89
C TRP A 36 -7.42 10.58 -0.72
N LEU A 37 -8.22 10.11 -1.69
CA LEU A 37 -9.67 10.32 -1.74
C LEU A 37 -10.48 9.33 -0.91
N ILE A 38 -9.92 8.17 -0.58
CA ILE A 38 -10.62 7.11 0.17
C ILE A 38 -9.88 6.90 1.50
N PRO A 39 -10.29 7.60 2.57
CA PRO A 39 -9.61 7.55 3.87
C PRO A 39 -9.37 6.14 4.42
N PRO A 40 -10.34 5.19 4.38
CA PRO A 40 -10.10 3.84 4.86
C PRO A 40 -9.04 3.07 4.05
N TYR A 41 -8.96 3.34 2.74
CA TYR A 41 -7.99 2.70 1.85
C TYR A 41 -6.56 3.21 2.11
N GLY A 42 -6.39 4.54 2.17
CA GLY A 42 -5.11 5.16 2.49
C GLY A 42 -4.63 4.78 3.90
N TRP A 43 -5.52 4.80 4.88
CA TRP A 43 -5.23 4.35 6.24
C TRP A 43 -4.71 2.92 6.30
N PHE A 44 -5.40 1.97 5.67
CA PHE A 44 -5.03 0.56 5.71
C PHE A 44 -3.73 0.28 4.95
N LYS A 45 -3.52 0.93 3.80
CA LYS A 45 -2.25 0.84 3.05
C LYS A 45 -1.08 1.40 3.86
N GLY A 46 -1.27 2.54 4.55
CA GLY A 46 -0.29 3.11 5.46
C GLY A 46 0.10 2.15 6.58
N LEU A 47 -0.89 1.59 7.31
CA LEU A 47 -0.63 0.64 8.39
C LEU A 47 0.09 -0.62 7.90
N THR A 48 -0.33 -1.14 6.75
CA THR A 48 0.30 -2.31 6.13
C THR A 48 1.75 -2.02 5.72
N ALA A 49 2.03 -0.82 5.22
CA ALA A 49 3.40 -0.40 4.89
C ALA A 49 4.29 -0.36 6.15
N VAL A 50 3.82 0.25 7.24
CA VAL A 50 4.54 0.29 8.52
C VAL A 50 4.73 -1.12 9.09
N ARG A 51 3.70 -1.97 9.06
CA ARG A 51 3.78 -3.37 9.47
C ARG A 51 4.84 -4.13 8.69
N ASN A 52 4.80 -4.03 7.36
CA ASN A 52 5.75 -4.70 6.48
C ASN A 52 7.18 -4.20 6.71
N TYR A 53 7.35 -2.89 6.92
CA TYR A 53 8.63 -2.31 7.26
C TYR A 53 9.17 -2.81 8.61
N ARG A 54 8.33 -2.85 9.64
CA ARG A 54 8.66 -3.45 10.94
C ARG A 54 9.07 -4.90 10.81
N ARG A 55 8.32 -5.72 10.06
CA ARG A 55 8.64 -7.14 9.87
C ARG A 55 10.00 -7.35 9.21
N LYS A 56 10.42 -6.43 8.32
CA LYS A 56 11.74 -6.43 7.69
C LYS A 56 12.85 -5.87 8.60
N ASN A 57 12.52 -4.92 9.48
CA ASN A 57 13.46 -4.21 10.36
C ASN A 57 13.05 -4.28 11.84
N PRO A 58 12.92 -5.47 12.45
CA PRO A 58 12.22 -5.65 13.74
C PRO A 58 12.83 -4.85 14.91
N ASN A 59 14.14 -4.60 14.87
CA ASN A 59 14.86 -3.95 15.97
C ASN A 59 15.09 -2.45 15.77
N THR A 60 15.00 -1.96 14.53
CA THR A 60 15.38 -0.57 14.18
C THR A 60 14.23 0.21 13.53
N TRP A 61 13.07 -0.42 13.29
CA TRP A 61 11.99 0.18 12.51
C TRP A 61 11.46 1.52 13.03
N THR A 62 11.52 1.77 14.34
CA THR A 62 11.10 3.05 14.93
C THR A 62 12.12 4.16 14.71
N GLU A 63 13.40 3.80 14.57
CA GLU A 63 14.50 4.74 14.36
C GLU A 63 14.66 5.05 12.86
N THR A 64 14.55 4.03 12.01
CA THR A 64 14.78 4.14 10.56
C THR A 64 13.50 4.32 9.74
N GLY A 65 12.34 4.28 10.38
CA GLY A 65 11.03 4.31 9.70
C GLY A 65 10.73 5.63 8.99
N LEU A 66 11.09 6.76 9.60
CA LEU A 66 10.93 8.10 9.01
C LEU A 66 11.87 8.31 7.82
N ASP A 67 13.11 7.81 7.91
CA ASP A 67 14.07 7.85 6.82
C ASP A 67 13.59 6.98 5.65
N ALA A 68 13.04 5.80 5.93
CA ALA A 68 12.49 4.93 4.91
C ALA A 68 11.24 5.52 4.24
N LEU A 69 10.39 6.23 5.00
CA LEU A 69 9.25 6.97 4.44
C LEU A 69 9.74 8.09 3.51
N THR A 70 10.73 8.87 3.95
CA THR A 70 11.31 9.96 3.16
C THR A 70 11.95 9.44 1.88
N ALA A 71 12.73 8.37 1.98
CA ALA A 71 13.32 7.71 0.82
C ALA A 71 12.27 7.13 -0.15
N ASP A 72 11.07 6.76 0.31
CA ASP A 72 10.00 6.35 -0.60
C ASP A 72 9.33 7.55 -1.28
N MET A 73 9.10 8.65 -0.54
CA MET A 73 8.57 9.90 -1.09
C MET A 73 9.48 10.50 -2.17
N GLU A 74 10.80 10.37 -2.03
CA GLU A 74 11.78 10.89 -3.00
C GLU A 74 11.82 10.11 -4.33
N LYS A 75 11.27 8.89 -4.39
CA LYS A 75 11.27 8.09 -5.63
C LYS A 75 10.41 8.69 -6.74
N SER A 76 9.30 9.31 -6.36
CA SER A 76 8.34 9.92 -7.31
C SER A 76 7.34 10.80 -6.58
N THR A 77 6.85 11.83 -7.25
CA THR A 77 5.71 12.65 -6.81
C THR A 77 4.49 11.79 -6.46
N ALA A 78 4.31 10.64 -7.11
CA ALA A 78 3.25 9.69 -6.81
C ALA A 78 3.38 9.04 -5.44
N ASN A 79 4.58 8.56 -5.14
CA ASN A 79 4.91 7.99 -3.85
C ASN A 79 4.75 9.04 -2.77
N ALA A 80 5.23 10.27 -3.01
CA ALA A 80 5.04 11.39 -2.09
C ALA A 80 3.56 11.65 -1.76
N ILE A 81 2.69 11.79 -2.77
CA ILE A 81 1.25 12.02 -2.54
C ILE A 81 0.61 10.83 -1.80
N ARG A 82 0.95 9.60 -2.19
CA ARG A 82 0.47 8.37 -1.55
C ARG A 82 0.88 8.31 -0.07
N ASP A 83 2.15 8.55 0.23
CA ASP A 83 2.70 8.45 1.57
C ASP A 83 2.21 9.57 2.49
N ILE A 84 2.07 10.80 1.96
CA ILE A 84 1.45 11.90 2.70
C ILE A 84 0.01 11.55 3.05
N ALA A 85 -0.78 11.04 2.09
CA ALA A 85 -2.16 10.63 2.34
C ALA A 85 -2.24 9.55 3.43
N CYS A 86 -1.51 8.46 3.25
CA CYS A 86 -1.47 7.33 4.17
C CYS A 86 -1.06 7.77 5.59
N THR A 87 -0.03 8.61 5.69
CA THR A 87 0.49 9.12 6.96
C THR A 87 -0.51 10.06 7.62
N ALA A 88 -1.15 10.96 6.87
CA ALA A 88 -2.18 11.86 7.39
C ALA A 88 -3.37 11.07 7.97
N TYR A 89 -3.83 10.01 7.31
CA TYR A 89 -4.90 9.16 7.80
C TYR A 89 -4.50 8.31 9.02
N MET A 90 -3.24 7.85 9.09
CA MET A 90 -2.71 7.17 10.28
C MET A 90 -2.60 8.11 11.49
N ILE A 91 -2.07 9.33 11.31
CA ILE A 91 -1.92 10.30 12.41
C ILE A 91 -3.29 10.76 12.90
N SER A 92 -4.20 11.09 12.00
CA SER A 92 -5.55 11.53 12.36
C SER A 92 -6.35 10.45 13.11
N SER A 93 -6.30 9.19 12.67
CA SER A 93 -6.93 8.08 13.40
C SER A 93 -6.33 7.88 14.79
N THR A 94 -5.02 8.08 14.94
CA THR A 94 -4.32 7.98 16.23
C THR A 94 -4.85 8.99 17.27
N ALA A 95 -5.31 10.16 16.85
CA ALA A 95 -5.82 11.21 17.74
C ALA A 95 -7.10 10.82 18.51
N THR A 96 -7.80 9.76 18.11
CA THR A 96 -9.08 9.33 18.72
C THR A 96 -8.91 8.39 19.92
N GLY A 97 -7.69 8.02 20.31
CA GLY A 97 -7.39 7.07 21.39
C GLY A 97 -7.75 5.61 21.03
N VAL A 98 -9.00 5.35 20.62
CA VAL A 98 -9.43 4.06 20.06
C VAL A 98 -8.65 3.75 18.78
N GLY A 99 -8.48 4.75 17.90
CA GLY A 99 -7.70 4.58 16.68
C GLY A 99 -6.21 4.31 16.95
N LEU A 100 -5.63 4.82 18.04
CA LEU A 100 -4.26 4.44 18.45
C LEU A 100 -4.16 2.93 18.71
N ILE A 101 -5.12 2.36 19.45
CA ILE A 101 -5.14 0.93 19.79
C ILE A 101 -5.32 0.08 18.52
N ILE A 102 -6.24 0.48 17.63
CA ILE A 102 -6.47 -0.22 16.37
C ILE A 102 -5.22 -0.15 15.47
N ASN A 103 -4.63 1.03 15.32
CA ASN A 103 -3.41 1.22 14.54
C ASN A 103 -2.27 0.35 15.06
N ALA A 104 -2.04 0.37 16.37
CA ALA A 104 -1.03 -0.47 17.03
C ALA A 104 -1.32 -1.96 16.83
N ALA A 105 -2.56 -2.40 16.97
CA ALA A 105 -2.94 -3.79 16.73
C ALA A 105 -2.60 -4.23 15.31
N VAL A 106 -2.97 -3.44 14.28
CA VAL A 106 -2.67 -3.79 12.88
C VAL A 106 -1.17 -3.83 12.59
N ILE A 107 -0.38 -2.92 13.18
CA ILE A 107 1.08 -2.90 13.01
C ILE A 107 1.77 -4.05 13.75
N LEU A 108 1.24 -4.46 14.90
CA LEU A 108 1.87 -5.44 15.78
C LEU A 108 1.49 -6.89 15.46
N LEU A 109 0.31 -7.12 14.89
CA LEU A 109 -0.11 -8.41 14.34
C LEU A 109 0.87 -8.90 13.27
#